data_AF-A0A8C9XTJ0-F1
#
_entry.id   AF-A0A8C9XTJ0-F1
#
_cell.length_a   1.000
_cell.length_b   1.000
_cell.length_c   1.000
_cell.angle_alpha   90.00
_cell.angle_beta   90.00
_cell.angle_gamma   90.00
#
_symmetry.space_group_name_H-M   'P 1'
#
loop_
_entity.id
_entity.type
_entity.pdbx_description
1 polymer ?
#
loop_
_entity_poly.entity_id
_entity_poly.type
_entity_poly.pdbx_seq_one_letter_code
_entity_poly.pdbx_strand_id
1 'polypeptide(L)'
;LVRRVSTNSRERWRQQNVNGAFTELRSLIPTHPPDRKLSKNEILRLALRYISFLDQVLTDQDHVKTGQFWSPAALSPNQKPSPGFGAFLMVTIATKLRCERFL
;
A
#
# COMPACT_ATOMS: atom_id res chain seq x y z
N LEU A 1 16.79 -28.49 -37.17
CA LEU A 1 17.41 -27.64 -36.12
C LEU A 1 17.01 -26.16 -36.22
N VAL A 2 17.05 -25.53 -37.41
CA VAL A 2 16.74 -24.10 -37.63
C VAL A 2 15.39 -23.66 -37.02
N ARG A 3 14.30 -24.40 -37.24
CA ARG A 3 12.99 -24.08 -36.66
C ARG A 3 12.99 -24.10 -35.13
N ARG A 4 13.65 -25.08 -34.50
CA ARG A 4 13.75 -25.18 -33.03
C ARG A 4 14.54 -24.01 -32.44
N VAL A 5 15.65 -23.62 -33.08
CA VAL A 5 16.47 -22.47 -32.64
C VAL A 5 15.70 -21.15 -32.80
N SER A 6 14.98 -20.97 -33.91
CA SER A 6 14.12 -19.80 -34.13
C SER A 6 13.00 -19.70 -33.09
N THR A 7 12.30 -20.80 -32.82
CA THR A 7 11.24 -20.85 -31.79
C THR A 7 11.79 -20.57 -30.39
N ASN A 8 12.94 -21.15 -30.04
CA ASN A 8 13.58 -20.92 -28.73
C ASN A 8 13.99 -19.44 -28.57
N SER A 9 14.56 -18.84 -29.60
CA SER A 9 14.95 -17.42 -29.60
C SER A 9 13.75 -16.51 -29.36
N ARG A 10 12.61 -16.82 -30.01
CA ARG A 10 11.35 -16.07 -29.84
C ARG A 10 10.80 -16.19 -28.43
N GLU A 11 10.79 -17.40 -27.85
CA GLU A 11 10.30 -17.60 -26.49
C GLU A 11 11.21 -16.91 -25.46
N ARG A 12 12.54 -16.92 -25.66
CA ARG A 12 13.46 -16.14 -24.83
C ARG A 12 13.14 -14.65 -24.88
N TRP A 13 12.91 -14.09 -26.07
CA TRP A 13 12.53 -12.68 -26.21
C TRP A 13 11.22 -12.38 -25.48
N ARG A 14 10.22 -13.26 -25.60
CA ARG A 14 8.95 -13.13 -24.85
C ARG A 14 9.19 -13.12 -23.33
N GLN A 15 10.01 -14.03 -22.82
CA GLN A 15 10.35 -14.10 -21.40
C GLN A 15 11.19 -12.89 -20.92
N GLN A 16 12.06 -12.34 -21.77
CA GLN A 16 12.80 -11.11 -21.48
C GLN A 16 11.84 -9.93 -21.30
N ASN A 17 10.84 -9.78 -22.16
CA ASN A 17 9.81 -8.73 -22.00
C ASN A 17 9.06 -8.88 -20.66
N VAL A 18 8.63 -10.09 -20.31
CA VAL A 18 7.96 -10.35 -19.03
C VAL A 18 8.89 -10.02 -17.85
N ASN A 19 10.16 -10.42 -17.91
CA ASN A 19 11.12 -10.11 -16.86
C ASN A 19 11.43 -8.61 -16.76
N GLY A 20 11.40 -7.87 -17.88
CA GLY A 20 11.48 -6.41 -17.92
C GLY A 20 10.34 -5.76 -17.13
N ALA A 21 9.09 -6.16 -17.41
CA ALA A 21 7.93 -5.67 -16.68
C ALA A 21 7.99 -5.99 -15.16
N PHE A 22 8.51 -7.16 -14.78
CA PHE A 22 8.73 -7.49 -13.36
C PHE A 22 9.77 -6.56 -12.70
N THR A 23 10.77 -6.11 -13.44
CA THR A 23 11.80 -5.19 -12.94
C THR A 23 11.23 -3.79 -12.75
N GLU A 24 10.43 -3.31 -13.70
CA GLU A 24 9.70 -2.04 -13.57
C GLU A 24 8.76 -2.08 -12.37
N LEU A 25 7.95 -3.13 -12.24
CA LEU A 25 7.06 -3.30 -11.10
C LEU A 25 7.83 -3.33 -9.77
N ARG A 26 9.00 -4.00 -9.72
CA ARG A 26 9.85 -4.03 -8.53
C ARG A 26 10.33 -2.64 -8.11
N SER A 27 10.61 -1.75 -9.06
CA SER A 27 11.09 -0.38 -8.78
C SER A 27 10.03 0.49 -8.08
N LEU A 28 8.75 0.19 -8.29
CA LEU A 28 7.63 0.92 -7.69
C LEU A 28 7.27 0.43 -6.28
N ILE A 29 7.75 -0.76 -5.89
CA ILE A 29 7.44 -1.36 -4.58
C ILE A 29 8.40 -0.80 -3.52
N PRO A 30 7.88 -0.14 -2.47
CA PRO A 30 8.72 0.36 -1.39
C PRO A 30 9.26 -0.79 -0.52
N THR A 31 10.59 -0.89 -0.39
CA THR A 31 11.27 -1.88 0.46
C THR A 31 12.44 -1.27 1.23
N HIS A 32 12.74 -1.84 2.40
CA HIS A 32 13.99 -1.59 3.12
C HIS A 32 14.79 -2.89 3.25
N PRO A 33 16.07 -2.94 2.81
CA PRO A 33 16.76 -1.93 1.99
C PRO A 33 16.20 -1.85 0.55
N PRO A 34 16.46 -0.77 -0.21
CA PRO A 34 15.87 -0.57 -1.54
C PRO A 34 16.29 -1.63 -2.57
N ASP A 35 17.47 -2.21 -2.39
CA ASP A 35 18.08 -3.25 -3.24
C ASP A 35 17.70 -4.69 -2.82
N ARG A 36 16.77 -4.86 -1.87
CA ARG A 36 16.30 -6.18 -1.44
C ARG A 36 15.84 -7.01 -2.64
N LYS A 37 16.45 -8.18 -2.84
CA LYS A 37 16.03 -9.13 -3.89
C LYS A 37 14.66 -9.71 -3.51
N LEU A 38 13.67 -9.53 -4.39
CA LEU A 38 12.33 -10.08 -4.22
C LEU A 38 12.08 -11.17 -5.28
N SER A 39 11.42 -12.26 -4.87
CA SER A 39 10.91 -13.25 -5.81
C SER A 39 9.72 -12.70 -6.61
N LYS A 40 9.41 -13.33 -7.76
CA LYS A 40 8.24 -12.96 -8.58
C LYS A 40 6.94 -13.01 -7.76
N ASN A 41 6.78 -13.99 -6.87
CA ASN A 41 5.59 -14.09 -6.04
C ASN A 41 5.51 -12.97 -5.00
N GLU A 42 6.62 -12.65 -4.34
CA GLU A 42 6.67 -11.53 -3.38
C GLU A 42 6.37 -10.20 -4.06
N ILE A 43 6.91 -9.95 -5.26
CA ILE A 43 6.63 -8.75 -6.05
C ILE A 43 5.12 -8.60 -6.26
N LEU A 44 4.43 -9.67 -6.69
CA LEU A 44 2.99 -9.64 -6.90
C LEU A 44 2.20 -9.37 -5.61
N ARG A 45 2.55 -10.04 -4.51
CA ARG A 45 1.88 -9.86 -3.22
C ARG A 45 2.08 -8.45 -2.65
N LEU A 46 3.29 -7.92 -2.77
CA LEU A 46 3.61 -6.57 -2.30
C LEU A 46 2.95 -5.50 -3.17
N ALA A 47 2.87 -5.71 -4.49
CA ALA A 47 2.15 -4.79 -5.38
C ALA A 47 0.66 -4.68 -4.99
N LEU A 48 -0.02 -5.81 -4.76
CA LEU A 48 -1.42 -5.80 -4.30
C LEU A 48 -1.57 -5.05 -2.97
N ARG A 49 -0.72 -5.37 -1.99
CA ARG A 49 -0.75 -4.69 -0.68
C ARG A 49 -0.50 -3.19 -0.82
N TYR A 50 0.42 -2.80 -1.69
CA TYR A 50 0.77 -1.40 -1.87
C TYR A 50 -0.36 -0.61 -2.55
N ILE A 51 -1.03 -1.19 -3.56
CA ILE A 51 -2.22 -0.59 -4.16
C ILE A 51 -3.31 -0.38 -3.10
N SER A 52 -3.64 -1.40 -2.31
CA SER A 52 -4.65 -1.28 -1.25
C SER A 52 -4.25 -0.28 -0.16
N PHE A 53 -2.96 -0.18 0.16
CA PHE A 53 -2.46 0.82 1.11
C PHE A 53 -2.65 2.24 0.58
N LEU A 54 -2.31 2.49 -0.68
CA LEU A 54 -2.50 3.81 -1.29
C LEU A 54 -3.97 4.21 -1.34
N ASP A 55 -4.87 3.28 -1.63
CA ASP A 55 -6.33 3.49 -1.63
C ASP A 55 -6.86 3.92 -0.25
N GLN A 56 -6.39 3.27 0.82
CA GLN A 56 -6.71 3.64 2.20
C GLN A 56 -6.18 5.04 2.54
N VAL A 57 -4.94 5.35 2.17
CA VAL A 57 -4.33 6.67 2.42
C VAL A 57 -5.12 7.78 1.73
N LEU A 58 -5.61 7.56 0.50
CA LEU A 58 -6.43 8.53 -0.21
C LEU A 58 -7.81 8.72 0.45
N THR A 59 -8.44 7.62 0.85
CA THR A 59 -9.75 7.65 1.53
C THR A 59 -9.69 8.40 2.87
N ASP A 60 -8.65 8.14 3.67
CA ASP A 60 -8.43 8.81 4.95
C ASP A 60 -8.24 10.33 4.77
N GLN A 61 -7.55 10.76 3.70
CA GLN A 61 -7.38 12.19 3.40
C GLN A 61 -8.69 12.89 3.04
N ASP A 62 -9.62 12.21 2.38
CA ASP A 62 -10.92 12.79 2.04
C ASP A 62 -11.82 12.91 3.28
N HIS A 63 -11.71 11.99 4.24
CA HIS A 63 -12.37 12.14 5.54
C HIS A 63 -11.82 13.30 6.36
N VAL A 64 -10.52 13.60 6.25
CA VAL A 64 -9.91 14.79 6.89
C VAL A 64 -10.40 16.09 6.22
N LYS A 65 -10.57 16.12 4.90
CA LYS A 65 -11.08 17.30 4.17
C LYS A 65 -12.57 17.57 4.43
N THR A 66 -13.34 16.53 4.71
CA THR A 66 -14.79 16.65 4.95
C THR A 66 -15.14 16.77 6.45
N GLY A 67 -14.16 16.54 7.34
CA GLY A 67 -14.33 16.56 8.80
C GLY A 67 -13.86 17.84 9.52
N GLN A 68 -13.41 18.87 8.80
CA GLN A 68 -12.88 20.10 9.41
C GLN A 68 -13.56 21.38 8.88
N PHE A 69 -14.88 21.39 8.77
CA PHE A 69 -15.63 22.65 8.83
C PHE A 69 -16.17 22.85 10.25
N TRP A 70 -15.26 23.00 11.21
CA TRP A 70 -15.62 23.57 12.51
C TRP A 70 -15.84 25.08 12.28
N SER A 71 -17.03 25.45 11.81
CA SER A 71 -17.51 26.83 11.93
C SER A 71 -17.86 27.09 13.39
N PRO A 72 -17.27 28.10 14.06
CA PRO A 72 -17.57 28.40 15.47
C PRO A 72 -18.98 28.98 15.71
N ALA A 73 -19.86 29.03 14.69
CA ALA A 73 -21.18 29.65 14.79
C ALA A 73 -22.29 28.75 15.35
N ALA A 74 -22.02 27.48 15.67
CA ALA A 74 -23.05 26.53 16.14
C ALA A 74 -22.74 25.94 17.53
N LEU A 75 -22.57 26.79 18.54
CA LEU A 75 -22.62 26.37 19.95
C LEU A 75 -24.08 26.32 20.41
N SER A 76 -24.76 25.22 20.07
CA SER A 76 -26.00 24.82 20.75
C SER A 76 -25.63 24.02 22.01
N PRO A 77 -26.20 24.29 23.21
CA PRO A 77 -25.67 23.73 24.46
C PRO A 77 -25.97 22.25 24.71
N ASN A 78 -26.61 21.53 23.78
CA ASN A 78 -27.20 20.23 24.06
C ASN A 78 -26.88 19.15 23.01
N GLN A 79 -25.63 19.06 22.56
CA GLN A 79 -25.14 17.87 21.87
C GLN A 79 -23.84 17.37 22.49
N LYS A 80 -23.91 16.14 23.01
CA LYS A 80 -22.75 15.39 23.50
C LYS A 80 -21.82 15.11 22.32
N PRO A 81 -20.53 15.45 22.39
CA PRO A 81 -19.58 15.07 21.35
C PRO A 81 -19.47 13.54 21.33
N SER A 82 -19.94 12.93 20.23
CA SER A 82 -19.74 11.52 19.95
C SER A 82 -18.23 11.27 19.81
N PRO A 83 -17.65 10.30 20.52
CA PRO A 83 -16.27 9.91 20.26
C PRO A 83 -16.22 9.34 18.84
N GLY A 84 -15.64 10.09 17.90
CA GLY A 84 -15.39 9.58 16.56
C GLY A 84 -14.55 8.32 16.63
N PHE A 85 -14.91 7.30 15.84
CA PHE A 85 -14.23 5.99 15.78
C PHE A 85 -12.70 6.10 15.57
N GLY A 86 -12.20 7.21 15.03
CA GLY A 86 -10.77 7.48 14.87
C GLY A 86 -9.99 7.62 16.19
N ALA A 87 -10.62 8.10 17.27
CA ALA A 87 -9.99 8.13 18.59
C ALA A 87 -9.83 6.70 19.16
N PHE A 88 -10.78 5.81 18.85
CA PHE A 88 -10.73 4.41 19.26
C PHE A 88 -9.60 3.65 18.53
N LEU A 89 -9.43 3.90 17.22
CA LEU A 89 -8.38 3.26 16.42
C LEU A 89 -6.97 3.71 16.80
N MET A 90 -6.78 5.00 17.15
CA MET A 90 -5.49 5.51 17.64
C MET A 90 -5.08 4.85 18.97
N VAL A 91 -6.03 4.63 19.90
CA VAL A 91 -5.76 3.92 21.17
C VAL A 91 -5.39 2.45 20.90
N THR A 92 -6.07 1.77 19.97
CA THR A 92 -5.76 0.38 19.62
C THR A 92 -4.40 0.25 18.92
N ILE A 93 -4.07 1.13 17.97
CA ILE A 93 -2.78 1.11 17.25
C ILE A 93 -1.63 1.46 18.21
N ALA A 94 -1.79 2.45 19.08
CA ALA A 94 -0.77 2.81 20.08
C ALA A 94 -0.49 1.67 21.08
N THR A 95 -1.52 0.86 21.41
CA THR A 95 -1.36 -0.31 22.28
C THR A 95 -0.70 -1.48 21.54
N LYS A 96 -0.99 -1.68 20.26
CA LYS A 96 -0.38 -2.74 19.42
C LYS A 96 1.09 -2.47 19.09
N LEU A 97 1.49 -1.22 18.88
CA LEU A 97 2.89 -0.84 18.63
C LEU A 97 3.78 -0.89 19.89
N ARG A 98 3.20 -0.88 21.11
CA ARG A 98 3.97 -0.96 22.35
C ARG A 98 4.36 -2.38 22.75
N CYS A 99 3.64 -3.40 22.27
CA CYS A 99 3.96 -4.81 22.52
C CYS A 99 5.00 -5.42 21.56
N GLU A 100 5.15 -4.91 20.32
CA GLU A 100 6.14 -5.44 19.36
C GLU A 100 7.57 -4.91 19.55
N ARG A 101 7.81 -4.06 20.55
CA ARG A 101 9.14 -3.53 20.86
C ARG A 101 9.81 -4.19 22.08
N PHE A 102 9.24 -5.28 22.59
CA PHE A 102 9.74 -6.04 23.75
C PHE A 102 9.64 -7.59 23.60
N LEU A 103 9.58 -8.09 22.36
CA LEU A 103 9.78 -9.51 22.01
C LEU A 103 10.76 -9.62 20.85
#